data_AF-A0A5N7MQ68-F1
#
_entry.id   AF-A0A5N7MQ68-F1
#
_cell.length_a   1.000
_cell.length_b   1.000
_cell.length_c   1.000
_cell.angle_alpha   90.00
_cell.angle_beta   90.00
_cell.angle_gamma   90.00
#
_symmetry.space_group_name_H-M   'P 1'
#
loop_
_entity.id
_entity.type
_entity.pdbx_description
1 polymer ?
#
loop_
_entity_poly.entity_id
_entity_poly.type
_entity_poly.pdbx_seq_one_letter_code
_entity_poly.pdbx_strand_id
1 'polypeptide(L)'
;MDVTRLNIASSLIKLGPTRGRFWRRDFFAWALRGWSTAYTLLQSNLRPSVGFSDSTETRRAFESYQLGEALTFWFAQHHLGVEVVTPVERLRDSISKHQLASPPPKGLPANYRAPKKVGPRSEPDLIGFSGADTHVLECKGLSSFAEGRPVSPSQVTSARNKALFQVCRIATINGVAPKTRTACVFSFDTATRGLVVDPPETEAFDLRFNLASALRKAYASVLNEQFIEVSETVGDGLIGAQIAPGWTFGIDASVMGLVAALSDQASAERLLGYLKERRTQSPFTGGPMLDFGPDGLFLSGPEDNPDFRDQL
;
A
#
# COMPACT_ATOMS: atom_id res chain seq x y z
N MET A 1 5.62 17.16 -2.36
CA MET A 1 4.83 17.10 -1.12
C MET A 1 5.46 16.02 -0.26
N ASP A 2 5.80 16.35 0.97
CA ASP A 2 6.34 15.37 1.91
C ASP A 2 5.21 14.52 2.47
N VAL A 3 5.51 13.25 2.77
CA VAL A 3 4.54 12.34 3.39
C VAL A 3 4.21 12.79 4.82
N THR A 4 2.96 12.63 5.23
CA THR A 4 2.44 12.98 6.56
C THR A 4 1.81 11.77 7.26
N ARG A 5 1.49 11.90 8.56
CA ARG A 5 0.74 10.85 9.29
C ARG A 5 -0.62 10.57 8.67
N LEU A 6 -1.29 11.62 8.18
CA LEU A 6 -2.56 11.52 7.46
C LEU A 6 -2.43 10.60 6.24
N ASN A 7 -1.39 10.78 5.43
CA ASN A 7 -1.16 9.94 4.25
C ASN A 7 -0.89 8.48 4.63
N ILE A 8 -0.16 8.22 5.72
CA ILE A 8 0.11 6.87 6.22
C ILE A 8 -1.17 6.21 6.74
N ALA A 9 -1.96 6.93 7.54
CA ALA A 9 -3.24 6.46 8.06
C ALA A 9 -4.18 6.08 6.91
N SER A 10 -4.33 6.98 5.94
CA SER A 10 -5.10 6.78 4.72
C SER A 10 -4.64 5.52 3.98
N SER A 11 -3.33 5.38 3.76
CA SER A 11 -2.77 4.19 3.09
C SER A 11 -3.06 2.89 3.84
N LEU A 12 -2.98 2.87 5.18
CA LEU A 12 -3.33 1.70 6.00
C LEU A 12 -4.83 1.37 5.93
N ILE A 13 -5.70 2.37 5.90
CA ILE A 13 -7.15 2.22 5.73
C ILE A 13 -7.52 1.81 4.30
N LYS A 14 -6.66 2.01 3.31
CA LYS A 14 -6.88 1.52 1.93
C LYS A 14 -6.35 0.08 1.75
N LEU A 15 -5.13 -0.18 2.22
CA LEU A 15 -4.44 -1.48 2.12
C LEU A 15 -5.08 -2.59 2.92
N GLY A 16 -5.67 -2.24 4.06
CA GLY A 16 -6.37 -3.12 4.97
C GLY A 16 -5.67 -4.24 5.64
N PRO A 17 -6.42 -5.11 6.32
CA PRO A 17 -5.80 -6.16 7.12
C PRO A 17 -4.98 -7.03 6.18
N THR A 18 -3.67 -7.04 6.40
CA THR A 18 -2.69 -7.70 5.53
C THR A 18 -2.71 -9.22 5.68
N ARG A 19 -3.52 -9.79 6.60
CA ARG A 19 -3.64 -11.23 6.83
C ARG A 19 -5.07 -11.65 7.22
N GLY A 20 -5.63 -12.62 6.47
CA GLY A 20 -6.83 -13.39 6.86
C GLY A 20 -8.18 -12.89 6.31
N ARG A 21 -9.25 -13.64 6.60
CA ARG A 21 -10.65 -13.35 6.16
C ARG A 21 -11.29 -12.13 6.85
N PHE A 22 -10.52 -11.39 7.65
CA PHE A 22 -11.00 -10.28 8.48
C PHE A 22 -11.51 -9.07 7.68
N TRP A 23 -11.06 -8.90 6.44
CA TRP A 23 -11.51 -7.80 5.57
C TRP A 23 -13.03 -7.81 5.29
N ARG A 24 -13.71 -8.93 5.55
CA ARG A 24 -15.16 -9.05 5.32
C ARG A 24 -16.03 -8.69 6.52
N ARG A 25 -15.48 -8.52 7.73
CA ARG A 25 -16.31 -8.56 8.95
C ARG A 25 -16.38 -7.27 9.75
N ASP A 26 -15.40 -6.38 9.66
CA ASP A 26 -15.41 -5.17 10.48
C ASP A 26 -14.62 -4.03 9.81
N PHE A 27 -15.32 -3.21 9.01
CA PHE A 27 -14.71 -2.04 8.38
C PHE A 27 -14.20 -1.06 9.44
N PHE A 28 -14.97 -0.82 10.49
CA PHE A 28 -14.65 0.16 11.52
C PHE A 28 -13.43 -0.24 12.34
N ALA A 29 -13.35 -1.48 12.82
CA ALA A 29 -12.18 -1.94 13.56
C ALA A 29 -10.90 -1.85 12.72
N TRP A 30 -11.00 -2.14 11.41
CA TRP A 30 -9.87 -1.96 10.51
C TRP A 30 -9.53 -0.48 10.31
N ALA A 31 -10.51 0.37 9.96
CA ALA A 31 -10.25 1.77 9.69
C ALA A 31 -9.66 2.48 10.92
N LEU A 32 -10.23 2.21 12.10
CA LEU A 32 -9.71 2.67 13.38
C LEU A 32 -8.31 2.14 13.65
N ARG A 33 -8.02 0.87 13.32
CA ARG A 33 -6.66 0.33 13.44
C ARG A 33 -5.69 1.09 12.54
N GLY A 34 -6.01 1.29 11.26
CA GLY A 34 -5.13 2.01 10.34
C GLY A 34 -4.82 3.43 10.79
N TRP A 35 -5.86 4.15 11.24
CA TRP A 35 -5.71 5.47 11.86
C TRP A 35 -4.85 5.40 13.13
N SER A 36 -5.20 4.54 14.09
CA SER A 36 -4.50 4.44 15.38
C SER A 36 -3.04 4.05 15.20
N THR A 37 -2.70 3.14 14.29
CA THR A 37 -1.31 2.75 13.99
C THR A 37 -0.49 3.98 13.58
N ALA A 38 -0.99 4.83 12.68
CA ALA A 38 -0.27 6.03 12.27
C ALA A 38 -0.15 7.07 13.40
N TYR A 39 -1.24 7.32 14.15
CA TYR A 39 -1.28 8.40 15.14
C TYR A 39 -0.69 8.04 16.51
N THR A 40 -0.65 6.75 16.86
CA THR A 40 -0.08 6.27 18.14
C THR A 40 1.38 5.85 18.01
N LEU A 41 1.79 5.29 16.86
CA LEU A 41 3.15 4.77 16.68
C LEU A 41 4.10 5.80 16.09
N LEU A 42 3.59 6.85 15.45
CA LEU A 42 4.41 7.91 14.86
C LEU A 42 4.11 9.27 15.49
N GLN A 43 5.16 10.06 15.65
CA GLN A 43 5.12 11.49 15.92
C GLN A 43 4.74 12.26 14.64
N SER A 44 4.39 13.54 14.76
CA SER A 44 4.02 14.39 13.60
C SER A 44 5.13 14.52 12.55
N ASN A 45 6.40 14.39 12.97
CA ASN A 45 7.57 14.34 12.09
C ASN A 45 7.90 12.92 11.57
N LEU A 46 6.96 11.98 11.69
CA LEU A 46 7.07 10.57 11.30
C LEU A 46 8.15 9.76 12.05
N ARG A 47 8.72 10.29 13.13
CA ARG A 47 9.59 9.49 14.00
C ARG A 47 8.78 8.52 14.84
N PRO A 48 9.35 7.36 15.20
CA PRO A 48 8.72 6.46 16.15
C PRO A 48 8.33 7.16 17.46
N SER A 49 7.15 6.84 17.99
CA SER A 49 6.73 7.27 19.32
C SER A 49 7.44 6.50 20.43
N VAL A 50 7.29 6.96 21.67
CA VAL A 50 7.73 6.20 22.86
C VAL A 50 7.02 4.84 22.91
N GLY A 51 5.70 4.82 22.67
CA GLY A 51 4.93 3.58 22.66
C GLY A 51 5.37 2.57 21.58
N PHE A 52 5.84 3.05 20.42
CA PHE A 52 6.47 2.18 19.43
C PHE A 52 7.81 1.64 19.93
N SER A 53 8.65 2.51 20.50
CA SER A 53 9.97 2.13 21.02
C SER A 53 9.87 1.08 22.13
N ASP A 54 8.90 1.24 23.04
CA ASP A 54 8.68 0.38 24.21
C ASP A 54 7.96 -0.94 23.87
N SER A 55 7.44 -1.07 22.65
CA SER A 55 6.77 -2.30 22.21
C SER A 55 7.74 -3.48 22.10
N THR A 56 7.24 -4.71 22.25
CA THR A 56 8.07 -5.91 22.07
C THR A 56 8.70 -5.97 20.68
N GLU A 57 9.84 -6.66 20.57
CA GLU A 57 10.57 -6.86 19.31
C GLU A 57 9.67 -7.37 18.18
N THR A 58 8.83 -8.37 18.49
CA THR A 58 7.90 -8.97 17.53
C THR A 58 6.84 -7.96 17.08
N ARG A 59 6.32 -7.15 18.00
CA ARG A 59 5.34 -6.11 17.66
C ARG A 59 5.97 -5.02 16.80
N ARG A 60 7.16 -4.52 17.14
CA ARG A 60 7.88 -3.52 16.33
C ARG A 60 8.15 -4.02 14.92
N ALA A 61 8.56 -5.28 14.76
CA ALA A 61 8.79 -5.87 13.45
C ALA A 61 7.50 -5.92 12.61
N PHE A 62 6.39 -6.32 13.23
CA PHE A 62 5.09 -6.37 12.58
C PHE A 62 4.58 -4.97 12.18
N GLU A 63 4.60 -4.00 13.10
CA GLU A 63 4.13 -2.64 12.86
C GLU A 63 5.02 -1.91 11.84
N SER A 64 6.35 -2.10 11.90
CA SER A 64 7.27 -1.57 10.88
C SER A 64 6.89 -2.04 9.50
N TYR A 65 6.58 -3.33 9.35
CA TYR A 65 6.16 -3.88 8.07
C TYR A 65 4.88 -3.22 7.56
N GLN A 66 3.86 -3.06 8.40
CA GLN A 66 2.62 -2.37 8.01
C GLN A 66 2.85 -0.90 7.62
N LEU A 67 3.67 -0.18 8.38
CA LEU A 67 4.07 1.19 8.05
C LEU A 67 4.88 1.24 6.73
N GLY A 68 5.72 0.22 6.47
CA GLY A 68 6.45 0.07 5.23
C GLY A 68 5.55 -0.19 4.02
N GLU A 69 4.50 -1.01 4.17
CA GLU A 69 3.46 -1.19 3.15
C GLU A 69 2.74 0.13 2.86
N ALA A 70 2.35 0.87 3.91
CA ALA A 70 1.67 2.15 3.80
C ALA A 70 2.52 3.21 3.06
N LEU A 71 3.81 3.32 3.39
CA LEU A 71 4.73 4.21 2.69
C LEU A 71 4.96 3.78 1.23
N THR A 72 4.95 2.47 0.95
CA THR A 72 5.05 1.94 -0.43
C THR A 72 3.81 2.29 -1.24
N PHE A 73 2.62 2.18 -0.64
CA PHE A 73 1.36 2.59 -1.24
C PHE A 73 1.36 4.08 -1.58
N TRP A 74 1.71 4.93 -0.62
CA TRP A 74 1.81 6.37 -0.83
C TRP A 74 2.82 6.70 -1.92
N PHE A 75 4.00 6.07 -1.90
CA PHE A 75 5.04 6.24 -2.91
C PHE A 75 4.55 5.87 -4.31
N ALA A 76 3.82 4.75 -4.45
CA ALA A 76 3.26 4.32 -5.72
C ALA A 76 2.34 5.39 -6.31
N GLN A 77 1.43 5.93 -5.50
CA GLN A 77 0.48 6.95 -5.96
C GLN A 77 1.15 8.29 -6.29
N HIS A 78 2.09 8.74 -5.45
CA HIS A 78 2.68 10.07 -5.56
C HIS A 78 3.87 10.14 -6.53
N HIS A 79 4.69 9.09 -6.59
CA HIS A 79 5.94 9.10 -7.35
C HIS A 79 5.91 8.24 -8.61
N LEU A 80 5.22 7.09 -8.58
CA LEU A 80 5.04 6.27 -9.79
C LEU A 80 3.80 6.65 -10.58
N GLY A 81 2.89 7.37 -9.94
CA GLY A 81 1.65 7.77 -10.55
C GLY A 81 0.69 6.62 -10.80
N VAL A 82 0.68 5.67 -9.88
CA VAL A 82 -0.31 4.60 -9.83
C VAL A 82 -1.64 5.17 -9.36
N GLU A 83 -2.74 4.85 -10.05
CA GLU A 83 -4.07 5.24 -9.56
C GLU A 83 -4.53 4.28 -8.46
N VAL A 84 -4.47 2.98 -8.71
CA VAL A 84 -4.96 1.93 -7.78
C VAL A 84 -3.82 1.00 -7.37
N VAL A 85 -3.68 0.75 -6.08
CA VAL A 85 -2.73 -0.22 -5.52
C VAL A 85 -3.51 -1.33 -4.81
N THR A 86 -3.16 -2.59 -5.07
CA THR A 86 -3.76 -3.75 -4.42
C THR A 86 -2.70 -4.63 -3.74
N PRO A 87 -2.95 -5.11 -2.50
CA PRO A 87 -2.14 -6.17 -1.92
C PRO A 87 -2.28 -7.47 -2.69
N VAL A 88 -1.16 -8.10 -3.01
CA VAL A 88 -1.08 -9.38 -3.74
C VAL A 88 -1.68 -10.51 -2.91
N GLU A 89 -1.56 -10.44 -1.58
CA GLU A 89 -2.19 -11.42 -0.67
C GLU A 89 -3.71 -11.51 -0.89
N ARG A 90 -4.39 -10.40 -1.21
CA ARG A 90 -5.83 -10.42 -1.51
C ARG A 90 -6.13 -11.15 -2.82
N LEU A 91 -5.17 -11.22 -3.72
CA LEU A 91 -5.32 -11.84 -5.03
C LEU A 91 -5.04 -13.34 -5.02
N ARG A 92 -4.60 -13.95 -3.90
CA ARG A 92 -4.17 -15.37 -3.84
C ARG A 92 -5.16 -16.36 -4.43
N ASP A 93 -6.46 -16.21 -4.15
CA ASP A 93 -7.51 -17.10 -4.68
C ASP A 93 -7.73 -16.95 -6.20
N SER A 94 -7.15 -15.92 -6.80
CA SER A 94 -7.27 -15.57 -8.22
C SER A 94 -5.92 -15.54 -8.95
N ILE A 95 -4.81 -15.84 -8.25
CA ILE A 95 -3.48 -15.85 -8.83
C ILE A 95 -3.19 -17.24 -9.38
N SER A 96 -2.89 -17.33 -10.67
CA SER A 96 -2.14 -18.46 -11.21
C SER A 96 -0.70 -18.03 -11.50
N LYS A 97 0.25 -18.89 -11.14
CA LYS A 97 1.67 -18.71 -11.47
C LYS A 97 2.01 -19.66 -12.59
N HIS A 98 2.30 -19.11 -13.76
CA HIS A 98 2.85 -19.90 -14.85
C HIS A 98 4.36 -19.71 -14.85
N GLN A 99 5.09 -20.79 -14.54
CA GLN A 99 6.52 -20.81 -14.72
C GLN A 99 6.79 -20.72 -16.22
N LEU A 100 7.44 -19.65 -16.67
CA LEU A 100 7.90 -19.55 -18.03
C LEU A 100 9.12 -20.46 -18.17
N ALA A 101 9.21 -21.19 -19.29
CA ALA A 101 10.38 -22.00 -19.61
C ALA A 101 11.54 -21.06 -19.94
N SER A 102 12.23 -20.56 -18.91
CA SER A 102 13.32 -19.62 -19.07
C SER A 102 14.59 -20.17 -18.40
N PRO A 103 15.73 -20.19 -19.10
CA PRO A 103 17.01 -20.54 -18.48
C PRO A 103 17.39 -19.53 -17.40
N PRO A 104 18.17 -19.92 -16.38
CA PRO A 104 18.64 -19.01 -15.35
C PRO A 104 19.48 -17.90 -16.00
N PRO A 105 19.27 -16.63 -15.64
CA PRO A 105 19.97 -15.53 -16.27
C PRO A 105 21.43 -15.47 -15.86
N LYS A 106 22.24 -14.96 -16.78
CA LYS A 106 23.67 -14.73 -16.57
C LYS A 106 23.89 -13.32 -16.02
N GLY A 107 24.47 -13.24 -14.83
CA GLY A 107 25.25 -12.08 -14.40
C GLY A 107 24.51 -10.99 -13.64
N LEU A 108 24.24 -11.22 -12.35
CA LEU A 108 24.11 -10.12 -11.38
C LEU A 108 25.53 -9.61 -11.00
N PRO A 109 25.74 -8.28 -10.91
CA PRO A 109 26.95 -7.75 -10.30
C PRO A 109 27.08 -8.29 -8.86
N ALA A 110 28.31 -8.52 -8.38
CA ALA A 110 28.56 -9.32 -7.17
C ALA A 110 27.82 -8.80 -5.91
N ASN A 111 27.57 -7.49 -5.84
CA ASN A 111 26.81 -6.79 -4.80
C ASN A 111 25.28 -6.99 -4.85
N TYR A 112 24.75 -7.56 -5.93
CA TYR A 112 23.33 -7.94 -6.09
C TYR A 112 23.10 -9.46 -6.00
N ARG A 113 24.14 -10.25 -5.72
CA ARG A 113 24.00 -11.71 -5.53
C ARG A 113 23.24 -11.98 -4.23
N ALA A 114 22.01 -12.48 -4.36
CA ALA A 114 21.19 -12.92 -3.25
C ALA A 114 21.78 -14.18 -2.55
N PRO A 115 21.43 -14.47 -1.29
CA PRO A 115 21.73 -15.75 -0.67
C PRO A 115 21.11 -16.90 -1.47
N LYS A 116 21.89 -17.98 -1.70
CA LYS A 116 21.55 -19.15 -2.53
C LYS A 116 20.29 -19.93 -2.12
N LYS A 117 19.62 -19.57 -1.01
CA LYS A 117 18.43 -20.25 -0.51
C LYS A 117 17.29 -19.26 -0.38
N VAL A 118 16.36 -19.33 -1.33
CA VAL A 118 15.13 -18.55 -1.38
C VAL A 118 14.01 -19.43 -0.83
N GLY A 119 13.17 -18.88 0.03
CA GLY A 119 11.98 -19.57 0.53
C GLY A 119 10.94 -19.82 -0.58
N PRO A 120 10.11 -20.87 -0.47
CA PRO A 120 9.17 -21.30 -1.51
C PRO A 120 8.00 -20.31 -1.78
N ARG A 121 7.86 -19.24 -0.98
CA ARG A 121 6.86 -18.18 -1.16
C ARG A 121 7.56 -16.83 -1.21
N SER A 122 7.67 -16.23 -2.38
CA SER A 122 8.20 -14.87 -2.51
C SER A 122 7.41 -14.12 -3.58
N GLU A 123 6.10 -14.03 -3.35
CA GLU A 123 5.23 -13.08 -4.07
C GLU A 123 5.66 -11.65 -3.72
N PRO A 124 5.47 -10.69 -4.64
CA PRO A 124 5.54 -9.28 -4.27
C PRO A 124 4.44 -8.94 -3.26
N ASP A 125 4.63 -7.88 -2.48
CA ASP A 125 3.61 -7.39 -1.53
C ASP A 125 2.43 -6.72 -2.25
N LEU A 126 2.69 -5.84 -3.22
CA LEU A 126 1.69 -4.99 -3.87
C LEU A 126 1.79 -4.98 -5.40
N ILE A 127 0.65 -4.80 -6.07
CA ILE A 127 0.55 -4.45 -7.50
C ILE A 127 -0.10 -3.08 -7.63
N GLY A 128 0.49 -2.22 -8.45
CA GLY A 128 -0.09 -0.94 -8.86
C GLY A 128 -0.61 -0.96 -10.30
N PHE A 129 -1.67 -0.21 -10.55
CA PHE A 129 -2.27 -0.01 -11.88
C PHE A 129 -2.19 1.47 -12.27
N SER A 130 -1.59 1.77 -13.44
CA SER A 130 -1.56 3.10 -14.04
C SER A 130 -2.16 3.07 -15.46
N GLY A 131 -3.47 3.29 -15.58
CA GLY A 131 -4.20 2.99 -16.83
C GLY A 131 -4.00 1.53 -17.26
N ALA A 132 -3.38 1.30 -18.42
CA ALA A 132 -3.05 -0.05 -18.91
C ALA A 132 -1.74 -0.61 -18.33
N ASP A 133 -0.92 0.23 -17.68
CA ASP A 133 0.37 -0.16 -17.13
C ASP A 133 0.21 -0.85 -15.77
N THR A 134 1.10 -1.81 -15.47
CA THR A 134 1.18 -2.47 -14.17
C THR A 134 2.53 -2.20 -13.51
N HIS A 135 2.54 -2.15 -12.17
CA HIS A 135 3.72 -1.89 -11.37
C HIS A 135 3.83 -2.98 -10.28
N VAL A 136 5.01 -3.57 -10.12
CA VAL A 136 5.27 -4.58 -9.07
C VAL A 136 6.01 -3.90 -7.93
N LEU A 137 5.47 -3.96 -6.72
CA LEU A 137 6.11 -3.35 -5.55
C LEU A 137 6.32 -4.37 -4.43
N GLU A 138 7.49 -4.29 -3.83
CA GLU A 138 7.83 -5.02 -2.61
C GLU A 138 8.25 -4.04 -1.54
N CYS A 139 7.79 -4.26 -0.31
CA CYS A 139 8.14 -3.41 0.80
C CYS A 139 8.95 -4.16 1.86
N LYS A 140 9.75 -3.40 2.60
CA LYS A 140 10.40 -3.84 3.83
C LYS A 140 10.30 -2.71 4.83
N GLY A 141 9.65 -2.97 5.95
CA GLY A 141 9.74 -2.14 7.14
C GLY A 141 10.75 -2.71 8.12
N LEU A 142 11.67 -1.89 8.58
CA LEU A 142 12.70 -2.26 9.54
C LEU A 142 12.53 -1.44 10.82
N SER A 143 12.56 -2.11 11.96
CA SER A 143 12.79 -1.50 13.28
C SER A 143 14.11 -2.01 13.84
N SER A 144 14.70 -1.25 14.77
CA SER A 144 15.77 -1.79 15.59
C SER A 144 15.25 -2.87 16.55
N PHE A 145 16.08 -3.90 16.71
CA PHE A 145 15.83 -5.00 17.63
C PHE A 145 16.48 -4.78 19.00
N ALA A 146 17.41 -3.82 19.13
CA ALA A 146 18.12 -3.50 20.37
C ALA A 146 17.83 -2.07 20.83
N GLU A 147 17.59 -1.88 22.13
CA GLU A 147 17.30 -0.58 22.74
C GLU A 147 18.33 0.49 22.29
N GLY A 148 17.82 1.56 21.67
CA GLY A 148 18.60 2.74 21.29
C GLY A 148 19.59 2.58 20.13
N ARG A 149 19.69 1.42 19.47
CA ARG A 149 20.59 1.24 18.33
C ARG A 149 19.87 1.51 17.00
N PRO A 150 20.46 2.24 16.04
CA PRO A 150 19.88 2.35 14.71
C PRO A 150 19.96 1.03 13.94
N VAL A 151 19.09 0.86 12.95
CA VAL A 151 19.14 -0.20 11.95
C VAL A 151 20.47 -0.09 11.21
N SER A 152 21.26 -1.16 11.27
CA SER A 152 22.59 -1.17 10.67
C SER A 152 22.54 -1.13 9.13
N PRO A 153 23.55 -0.56 8.45
CA PRO A 153 23.62 -0.55 6.99
C PRO A 153 23.55 -1.96 6.35
N SER A 154 24.04 -2.99 7.06
CA SER A 154 23.98 -4.38 6.59
C SER A 154 22.54 -4.93 6.62
N GLN A 155 21.73 -4.56 7.62
CA GLN A 155 20.31 -4.92 7.67
C GLN A 155 19.54 -4.26 6.52
N VAL A 156 19.78 -2.97 6.26
CA VAL A 156 19.17 -2.24 5.12
C VAL A 156 19.55 -2.92 3.80
N THR A 157 20.83 -3.25 3.61
CA THR A 157 21.32 -3.94 2.40
C THR A 157 20.67 -5.31 2.22
N SER A 158 20.56 -6.09 3.30
CA SER A 158 19.92 -7.41 3.30
C SER A 158 18.43 -7.32 2.94
N ALA A 159 17.71 -6.37 3.55
CA ALA A 159 16.30 -6.13 3.26
C ALA A 159 16.08 -5.71 1.80
N ARG A 160 16.90 -4.78 1.30
CA ARG A 160 16.88 -4.34 -0.10
C ARG A 160 17.10 -5.51 -1.06
N ASN A 161 18.12 -6.33 -0.83
CA ASN A 161 18.43 -7.43 -1.73
C ASN A 161 17.31 -8.49 -1.74
N LYS A 162 16.66 -8.74 -0.59
CA LYS A 162 15.46 -9.60 -0.53
C LYS A 162 14.30 -8.99 -1.31
N ALA A 163 14.05 -7.70 -1.12
CA ALA A 163 12.95 -7.01 -1.77
C ALA A 163 13.12 -6.97 -3.30
N LEU A 164 14.33 -6.66 -3.76
CA LEU A 164 14.69 -6.72 -5.18
C LEU A 164 14.41 -8.10 -5.73
N PHE A 165 14.94 -9.14 -5.09
CA PHE A 165 14.74 -10.50 -5.55
C PHE A 165 13.25 -10.86 -5.72
N GLN A 166 12.38 -10.46 -4.78
CA GLN A 166 10.95 -10.71 -4.86
C GLN A 166 10.30 -10.05 -6.08
N VAL A 167 10.61 -8.79 -6.36
CA VAL A 167 10.07 -8.11 -7.54
C VAL A 167 10.68 -8.61 -8.85
N CYS A 168 11.95 -9.04 -8.87
CA CYS A 168 12.62 -9.58 -10.07
C CYS A 168 11.91 -10.81 -10.64
N ARG A 169 11.32 -11.64 -9.78
CA ARG A 169 10.69 -12.91 -10.18
C ARG A 169 9.44 -12.72 -11.05
N ILE A 170 8.87 -11.53 -11.06
CA ILE A 170 7.68 -11.23 -11.84
C ILE A 170 8.12 -10.71 -13.21
N ALA A 171 8.16 -11.60 -14.19
CA ALA A 171 8.50 -11.24 -15.57
C ALA A 171 7.33 -10.52 -16.24
N THR A 172 6.14 -11.06 -16.07
CA THR A 172 4.91 -10.52 -16.66
C THR A 172 3.75 -10.56 -15.68
N ILE A 173 2.79 -9.66 -15.89
CA ILE A 173 1.46 -9.69 -15.31
C ILE A 173 0.48 -9.87 -16.47
N ASN A 174 -0.30 -10.95 -16.45
CA ASN A 174 -1.19 -11.31 -17.54
C ASN A 174 -0.49 -11.32 -18.92
N GLY A 175 0.75 -11.80 -18.98
CA GLY A 175 1.56 -11.85 -20.20
C GLY A 175 2.20 -10.53 -20.65
N VAL A 176 1.97 -9.41 -19.94
CA VAL A 176 2.55 -8.09 -20.24
C VAL A 176 3.63 -7.75 -19.22
N ALA A 177 4.77 -7.22 -19.66
CA ALA A 177 5.82 -6.79 -18.74
C ALA A 177 5.34 -5.61 -17.87
N PRO A 178 5.56 -5.63 -16.54
CA PRO A 178 5.26 -4.49 -15.70
C PRO A 178 6.16 -3.31 -16.09
N LYS A 179 5.60 -2.10 -16.03
CA LYS A 179 6.29 -0.85 -16.34
C LYS A 179 7.41 -0.56 -15.35
N THR A 180 7.20 -0.87 -14.08
CA THR A 180 8.25 -0.79 -13.06
C THR A 180 8.20 -1.99 -12.11
N ARG A 181 9.39 -2.32 -11.59
CA ARG A 181 9.58 -3.21 -10.44
C ARG A 181 10.28 -2.42 -9.36
N THR A 182 9.68 -2.30 -8.19
CA THR A 182 10.13 -1.35 -7.17
C THR A 182 10.29 -2.05 -5.83
N ALA A 183 11.53 -2.09 -5.34
CA ALA A 183 11.83 -2.47 -3.96
C ALA A 183 11.83 -1.22 -3.08
N CYS A 184 11.00 -1.20 -2.04
CA CYS A 184 10.92 -0.14 -1.05
C CYS A 184 11.43 -0.66 0.29
N VAL A 185 12.38 0.04 0.90
CA VAL A 185 12.91 -0.30 2.23
C VAL A 185 12.80 0.95 3.09
N PHE A 186 12.23 0.82 4.27
CA PHE A 186 12.03 1.91 5.21
C PHE A 186 12.52 1.48 6.59
N SER A 187 13.24 2.36 7.27
CA SER A 187 13.64 2.18 8.66
C SER A 187 12.89 3.15 9.57
N PHE A 188 12.33 2.62 10.64
CA PHE A 188 11.58 3.35 11.66
C PHE A 188 12.42 3.44 12.93
N ASP A 189 13.59 4.08 12.82
CA ASP A 189 14.58 4.22 13.89
C ASP A 189 15.08 5.66 14.06
N THR A 190 15.46 6.34 12.97
CA THR A 190 16.06 7.69 13.02
C THR A 190 15.73 8.58 11.81
N ALA A 191 15.55 8.02 10.60
CA ALA A 191 15.06 8.71 9.40
C ALA A 191 14.66 7.73 8.29
N THR A 192 13.64 8.06 7.49
CA THR A 192 13.17 7.25 6.35
C THR A 192 14.09 7.42 5.13
N ARG A 193 14.68 6.34 4.59
CA ARG A 193 15.50 6.34 3.38
C ARG A 193 15.07 5.21 2.44
N GLY A 194 14.65 5.54 1.21
CA GLY A 194 14.30 4.55 0.17
C GLY A 194 15.39 4.40 -0.88
N LEU A 195 15.58 3.19 -1.42
CA LEU A 195 16.47 2.91 -2.55
C LEU A 195 15.71 2.08 -3.58
N VAL A 196 15.43 2.67 -4.74
CA VAL A 196 14.75 2.03 -5.88
C VAL A 196 15.82 1.55 -6.86
N VAL A 197 15.80 0.27 -7.23
CA VAL A 197 16.73 -0.31 -8.21
C VAL A 197 15.93 -1.13 -9.22
N ASP A 198 16.20 -0.91 -10.50
CA ASP A 198 15.68 -1.72 -11.59
C ASP A 198 16.47 -3.05 -11.66
N PRO A 199 15.82 -4.21 -11.48
CA PRO A 199 16.54 -5.47 -11.45
C PRO A 199 16.79 -6.08 -12.85
N PRO A 200 17.86 -6.87 -13.04
CA PRO A 200 18.02 -7.67 -14.25
C PRO A 200 17.04 -8.86 -14.26
N GLU A 201 16.81 -9.42 -15.45
CA GLU A 201 15.97 -10.62 -15.65
C GLU A 201 16.43 -11.74 -14.71
N THR A 202 15.51 -12.38 -13.95
CA THR A 202 15.69 -13.62 -13.16
C THR A 202 14.36 -14.34 -12.92
N GLU A 203 14.33 -15.66 -13.15
CA GLU A 203 13.20 -16.62 -13.05
C GLU A 203 11.80 -16.05 -13.34
N ALA A 204 11.33 -16.28 -14.56
CA ALA A 204 10.18 -15.60 -15.12
C ALA A 204 8.87 -16.30 -14.73
N PHE A 205 8.21 -15.84 -13.66
CA PHE A 205 6.80 -16.16 -13.45
C PHE A 205 5.94 -15.14 -14.20
N ASP A 206 4.92 -15.66 -14.88
CA ASP A 206 3.77 -14.86 -15.28
C ASP A 206 2.74 -14.90 -14.14
N LEU A 207 2.49 -13.75 -13.54
CA LEU A 207 1.47 -13.56 -12.52
C LEU A 207 0.14 -13.24 -13.22
N ARG A 208 -0.81 -14.17 -13.16
CA ARG A 208 -2.12 -13.95 -13.79
C ARG A 208 -3.21 -13.72 -12.76
N PHE A 209 -4.06 -12.72 -13.00
CA PHE A 209 -5.26 -12.46 -12.22
C PHE A 209 -6.30 -11.71 -13.06
N ASN A 210 -7.57 -11.84 -12.68
CA ASN A 210 -8.65 -11.06 -13.28
C ASN A 210 -8.59 -9.60 -12.77
N LEU A 211 -8.48 -8.63 -13.67
CA LEU A 211 -8.31 -7.21 -13.33
C LEU A 211 -9.51 -6.67 -12.54
N ALA A 212 -10.75 -6.97 -12.95
CA ALA A 212 -11.95 -6.52 -12.23
C ALA A 212 -11.98 -7.03 -10.79
N SER A 213 -11.63 -8.30 -10.57
CA SER A 213 -11.49 -8.89 -9.24
C SER A 213 -10.41 -8.19 -8.42
N ALA A 214 -9.26 -7.87 -9.04
CA ALA A 214 -8.19 -7.15 -8.38
C ALA A 214 -8.61 -5.74 -7.95
N LEU A 215 -9.29 -4.99 -8.82
CA LEU A 215 -9.80 -3.66 -8.49
C LEU A 215 -10.88 -3.72 -7.41
N ARG A 216 -11.84 -4.65 -7.47
CA ARG A 216 -12.83 -4.84 -6.39
C ARG A 216 -12.16 -5.12 -5.04
N LYS A 217 -11.08 -5.89 -5.03
CA LYS A 217 -10.30 -6.17 -3.82
C LYS A 217 -9.50 -4.97 -3.34
N ALA A 218 -9.08 -4.06 -4.22
CA ALA A 218 -8.47 -2.79 -3.84
C ALA A 218 -9.49 -1.89 -3.11
N TYR A 219 -10.73 -1.85 -3.60
CA TYR A 219 -11.83 -1.07 -3.03
C TYR A 219 -12.64 -1.78 -1.93
N ALA A 220 -12.07 -2.81 -1.29
CA ALA A 220 -12.79 -3.62 -0.31
C ALA A 220 -13.26 -2.83 0.93
N SER A 221 -12.65 -1.70 1.27
CA SER A 221 -13.08 -0.81 2.36
C SER A 221 -14.47 -0.23 2.11
N VAL A 222 -14.69 0.30 0.91
CA VAL A 222 -15.92 1.01 0.55
C VAL A 222 -17.00 0.10 -0.02
N LEU A 223 -16.62 -1.10 -0.47
CA LEU A 223 -17.56 -2.16 -0.85
C LEU A 223 -18.02 -3.02 0.34
N ASN A 224 -17.55 -2.71 1.56
CA ASN A 224 -17.97 -3.40 2.77
C ASN A 224 -19.42 -3.01 3.12
N GLU A 225 -20.24 -3.98 3.53
CA GLU A 225 -21.65 -3.76 3.89
C GLU A 225 -21.82 -2.71 4.98
N GLN A 226 -20.99 -2.75 6.03
CA GLN A 226 -21.05 -1.76 7.12
C GLN A 226 -20.73 -0.35 6.63
N PHE A 227 -19.74 -0.21 5.73
CA PHE A 227 -19.43 1.09 5.14
C PHE A 227 -20.64 1.61 4.36
N ILE A 228 -21.26 0.76 3.53
CA ILE A 228 -22.41 1.13 2.71
C ILE A 228 -23.60 1.56 3.59
N GLU A 229 -23.89 0.81 4.66
CA GLU A 229 -25.02 1.07 5.57
C GLU A 229 -24.93 2.41 6.30
N VAL A 230 -23.70 2.83 6.66
CA VAL A 230 -23.47 4.04 7.47
C VAL A 230 -22.96 5.23 6.67
N SER A 231 -22.61 5.03 5.40
CA SER A 231 -22.06 6.09 4.57
C SER A 231 -23.11 7.14 4.22
N GLU A 232 -22.69 8.40 4.25
CA GLU A 232 -23.53 9.56 3.93
C GLU A 232 -22.81 10.51 2.98
N THR A 233 -23.56 11.45 2.39
CA THR A 233 -22.97 12.53 1.59
C THR A 233 -22.27 13.53 2.52
N VAL A 234 -20.95 13.67 2.37
CA VAL A 234 -20.12 14.52 3.25
C VAL A 234 -19.59 15.78 2.55
N GLY A 235 -20.07 16.05 1.34
CA GLY A 235 -19.71 17.20 0.53
C GLY A 235 -20.14 16.99 -0.93
N ASP A 236 -19.82 17.96 -1.79
CA ASP A 236 -20.20 17.90 -3.21
C ASP A 236 -19.54 16.70 -3.90
N GLY A 237 -20.33 15.67 -4.19
CA GLY A 237 -19.87 14.47 -4.88
C GLY A 237 -19.05 13.50 -4.03
N LEU A 238 -19.04 13.62 -2.69
CA LEU A 238 -18.30 12.73 -1.79
C LEU A 238 -19.23 11.91 -0.89
N ILE A 239 -18.89 10.64 -0.71
CA ILE A 239 -19.57 9.70 0.18
C ILE A 239 -18.57 9.24 1.23
N GLY A 240 -18.92 9.29 2.51
CA GLY A 240 -18.00 8.93 3.60
C GLY A 240 -18.68 8.43 4.85
N ALA A 241 -17.87 7.84 5.73
CA ALA A 241 -18.27 7.37 7.06
C ALA A 241 -17.27 7.87 8.10
N GLN A 242 -17.78 8.28 9.26
CA GLN A 242 -16.93 8.68 10.39
C GLN A 242 -16.29 7.44 11.02
N ILE A 243 -14.96 7.37 11.03
CA ILE A 243 -14.20 6.21 11.53
C ILE A 243 -13.61 6.42 12.94
N ALA A 244 -13.49 7.68 13.35
CA ALA A 244 -13.12 8.13 14.68
C ALA A 244 -13.67 9.55 14.89
N PRO A 245 -13.76 10.07 16.13
CA PRO A 245 -14.28 11.42 16.38
C PRO A 245 -13.58 12.49 15.52
N GLY A 246 -14.34 13.15 14.64
CA GLY A 246 -13.83 14.15 13.71
C GLY A 246 -13.11 13.62 12.46
N TRP A 247 -12.96 12.29 12.31
CA TRP A 247 -12.26 11.64 11.21
C TRP A 247 -13.22 10.92 10.26
N THR A 248 -13.18 11.28 8.98
CA THR A 248 -14.04 10.70 7.94
C THR A 248 -13.21 10.05 6.84
N PHE A 249 -13.48 8.78 6.57
CA PHE A 249 -12.95 8.06 5.42
C PHE A 249 -14.04 7.89 4.37
N GLY A 250 -13.70 8.02 3.09
CA GLY A 250 -14.70 7.91 2.05
C GLY A 250 -14.15 7.78 0.64
N ILE A 251 -15.06 7.98 -0.31
CA ILE A 251 -14.84 7.86 -1.74
C ILE A 251 -15.64 8.91 -2.50
N ASP A 252 -15.13 9.32 -3.65
CA ASP A 252 -15.92 10.06 -4.63
C ASP A 252 -17.11 9.24 -5.15
N ALA A 253 -18.29 9.86 -5.22
CA ALA A 253 -19.52 9.21 -5.62
C ALA A 253 -19.47 8.63 -7.05
N SER A 254 -18.78 9.30 -7.98
CA SER A 254 -18.62 8.82 -9.36
C SER A 254 -17.73 7.59 -9.39
N VAL A 255 -16.64 7.59 -8.61
CA VAL A 255 -15.76 6.43 -8.48
C VAL A 255 -16.50 5.27 -7.81
N MET A 256 -17.28 5.52 -6.76
CA MET A 256 -18.09 4.50 -6.10
C MET A 256 -19.07 3.83 -7.08
N GLY A 257 -19.73 4.61 -7.94
CA GLY A 257 -20.61 4.08 -8.98
C GLY A 257 -19.87 3.15 -9.96
N LEU A 258 -18.68 3.54 -10.41
CA LEU A 258 -17.85 2.72 -11.31
C LEU A 258 -17.35 1.44 -10.62
N VAL A 259 -16.93 1.55 -9.35
CA VAL A 259 -16.46 0.42 -8.54
C VAL A 259 -17.59 -0.58 -8.29
N ALA A 260 -18.80 -0.12 -7.96
CA ALA A 260 -19.97 -0.97 -7.78
C ALA A 260 -20.35 -1.74 -9.05
N ALA A 261 -20.12 -1.14 -10.22
CA ALA A 261 -20.37 -1.73 -11.53
C ALA A 261 -19.24 -2.65 -12.05
N LEU A 262 -18.16 -2.88 -11.29
CA LEU A 262 -17.06 -3.76 -11.71
C LEU A 262 -17.51 -5.23 -11.81
N SER A 263 -17.54 -5.74 -13.04
CA SER A 263 -17.89 -7.13 -13.38
C SER A 263 -16.86 -7.83 -14.26
N ASP A 264 -16.16 -7.08 -15.11
CA ASP A 264 -15.33 -7.62 -16.20
C ASP A 264 -14.18 -6.67 -16.59
N GLN A 265 -13.37 -7.12 -17.55
CA GLN A 265 -12.22 -6.37 -18.06
C GLN A 265 -12.59 -4.97 -18.59
N ALA A 266 -13.70 -4.83 -19.31
CA ALA A 266 -14.11 -3.56 -19.91
C ALA A 266 -14.54 -2.54 -18.83
N SER A 267 -15.27 -2.99 -17.80
CA SER A 267 -15.60 -2.16 -16.65
C SER A 267 -14.35 -1.73 -15.85
N ALA A 268 -13.36 -2.61 -15.74
CA ALA A 268 -12.09 -2.32 -15.08
C ALA A 268 -11.26 -1.29 -15.84
N GLU A 269 -11.13 -1.44 -17.16
CA GLU A 269 -10.45 -0.48 -18.03
C GLU A 269 -11.14 0.89 -18.00
N ARG A 270 -12.47 0.93 -17.96
CA ARG A 270 -13.24 2.17 -17.81
C ARG A 270 -12.92 2.89 -16.50
N LEU A 271 -12.88 2.15 -15.39
CA LEU A 271 -12.52 2.73 -14.09
C LEU A 271 -11.10 3.31 -14.12
N LEU A 272 -10.11 2.56 -14.61
CA LEU A 272 -8.73 3.03 -14.69
C LEU A 272 -8.57 4.22 -15.64
N GLY A 273 -9.29 4.24 -16.76
CA GLY A 273 -9.36 5.39 -17.66
C GLY A 273 -9.92 6.64 -16.98
N TYR A 274 -11.04 6.50 -16.27
CA TYR A 274 -11.64 7.59 -15.50
C TYR A 274 -10.68 8.15 -14.43
N LEU A 275 -10.03 7.27 -13.65
CA LEU A 275 -9.09 7.71 -12.60
C LEU A 275 -7.87 8.42 -13.19
N LYS A 276 -7.36 7.94 -14.33
CA LYS A 276 -6.24 8.56 -15.05
C LYS A 276 -6.59 9.97 -15.54
N GLU A 277 -7.78 10.15 -16.13
CA GLU A 277 -8.28 11.46 -16.56
C GLU A 277 -8.47 12.39 -15.35
N ARG A 278 -9.14 11.90 -14.30
CA ARG A 278 -9.39 12.65 -13.08
C ARG A 278 -8.10 13.16 -12.44
N ARG A 279 -7.03 12.36 -12.42
CA ARG A 279 -5.74 12.75 -11.84
C ARG A 279 -5.14 14.00 -12.50
N THR A 280 -5.47 14.26 -13.77
CA THR A 280 -5.04 15.48 -14.48
C THR A 280 -5.93 16.68 -14.19
N GLN A 281 -7.13 16.46 -13.66
CA GLN A 281 -8.04 17.50 -13.22
C GLN A 281 -7.64 17.93 -11.80
N SER A 282 -7.66 19.24 -11.53
CA SER A 282 -7.19 19.81 -10.27
C SER A 282 -7.85 19.09 -9.07
N PRO A 283 -7.08 18.67 -8.06
CA PRO A 283 -7.64 17.95 -6.92
C PRO A 283 -8.70 18.82 -6.25
N PHE A 284 -9.74 18.16 -5.73
CA PHE A 284 -10.69 18.78 -4.81
C PHE A 284 -9.90 19.54 -3.73
N THR A 285 -9.92 20.87 -3.76
CA THR A 285 -9.30 21.71 -2.73
C THR A 285 -10.25 21.78 -1.53
N GLY A 286 -10.40 20.66 -0.84
CA GLY A 286 -11.24 20.57 0.35
C GLY A 286 -10.42 20.79 1.62
N GLY A 287 -10.54 21.98 2.23
CA GLY A 287 -10.23 22.25 3.64
C GLY A 287 -8.81 21.99 4.18
N PRO A 288 -8.51 22.44 5.41
CA PRO A 288 -7.28 22.07 6.10
C PRO A 288 -7.36 20.59 6.51
N MET A 289 -6.45 19.74 6.04
CA MET A 289 -6.36 18.27 6.29
C MET A 289 -7.33 17.35 5.54
N LEU A 290 -7.17 17.28 4.21
CA LEU A 290 -7.73 16.25 3.35
C LEU A 290 -6.60 15.51 2.61
N ASP A 291 -6.52 14.19 2.76
CA ASP A 291 -5.75 13.31 1.88
C ASP A 291 -6.71 12.72 0.85
N PHE A 292 -6.63 13.24 -0.38
CA PHE A 292 -7.45 12.77 -1.50
C PHE A 292 -6.58 12.00 -2.49
N GLY A 293 -6.78 10.68 -2.57
CA GLY A 293 -5.97 9.82 -3.42
C GLY A 293 -6.38 9.83 -4.90
N PRO A 294 -5.48 9.47 -5.82
CA PRO A 294 -5.81 9.29 -7.24
C PRO A 294 -6.77 8.12 -7.50
N ASP A 295 -6.97 7.25 -6.51
CA ASP A 295 -8.00 6.19 -6.47
C ASP A 295 -9.40 6.72 -6.16
N GLY A 296 -9.57 8.02 -5.89
CA GLY A 296 -10.83 8.62 -5.47
C GLY A 296 -11.19 8.37 -4.00
N LEU A 297 -10.34 7.67 -3.24
CA LEU A 297 -10.51 7.44 -1.82
C LEU A 297 -9.88 8.58 -1.03
N PHE A 298 -10.54 9.01 0.05
CA PHE A 298 -10.05 10.10 0.88
C PHE A 298 -10.10 9.79 2.38
N LEU A 299 -9.23 10.49 3.12
CA LEU A 299 -9.29 10.61 4.57
C LEU A 299 -9.24 12.09 4.93
N SER A 300 -10.17 12.51 5.78
CA SER A 300 -10.24 13.87 6.33
C SER A 300 -10.34 13.83 7.84
N GLY A 301 -9.80 14.85 8.51
CA GLY A 301 -9.80 14.94 9.95
C GLY A 301 -9.47 16.35 10.44
N PRO A 302 -9.58 16.61 11.76
CA PRO A 302 -9.13 17.87 12.33
C PRO A 302 -7.63 18.08 12.09
N GLU A 303 -7.18 19.34 12.10
CA GLU A 303 -5.76 19.66 12.14
C GLU A 303 -5.06 18.85 13.25
N ASP A 304 -3.84 18.40 12.96
CA ASP A 304 -3.05 17.48 13.77
C ASP A 304 -2.74 18.10 15.15
N ASN A 305 -3.73 18.14 16.04
CA ASN A 305 -3.63 18.77 17.35
C ASN A 305 -2.84 17.82 18.26
N PRO A 306 -1.63 18.19 18.71
CA PRO A 306 -0.83 17.35 19.60
C PRO A 306 -1.55 17.00 20.93
N ASP A 307 -2.59 17.76 21.29
CA ASP A 307 -3.33 17.63 22.56
C ASP A 307 -4.42 16.55 22.55
N PHE A 308 -4.68 15.87 21.42
CA PHE A 308 -5.68 14.77 21.38
C PHE A 308 -5.28 13.55 22.23
N ARG A 309 -4.03 13.52 22.72
CA ARG A 309 -3.56 12.51 23.69
C ARG A 309 -4.19 12.65 25.08
N ASP A 310 -4.73 13.82 25.42
CA ASP A 310 -5.25 14.10 26.77
C ASP A 310 -6.78 13.90 26.88
N GLN A 311 -7.43 13.34 25.85
CA GLN A 311 -8.88 13.14 25.79
C GLN A 311 -9.33 11.67 25.66
N LEU A 312 -8.41 10.70 25.74
CA LEU A 312 -8.66 9.26 25.76
C LEU A 312 -8.07 8.63 27.03
#